data_AF-A0A5E5PBN4-F1
#
_entry.id   AF-A0A5E5PBN4-F1
#
_cell.length_a   1.000
_cell.length_b   1.000
_cell.length_c   1.000
_cell.angle_alpha   90.00
_cell.angle_beta   90.00
_cell.angle_gamma   90.00
#
_symmetry.space_group_name_H-M   'P 1'
#
loop_
_entity.id
_entity.type
_entity.pdbx_description
1 polymer ?
#
loop_
_entity_poly.entity_id
_entity_poly.type
_entity_poly.pdbx_seq_one_letter_code
_entity_poly.pdbx_strand_id
1 'polypeptide(L)'
;MLRNIAISTPRPTLLLCIAMICSCACSARVSATEVAPGGVIPADAVAQTPLHFDIPAQPLQSALEAYGAFTDVSLLYDSSLTAGRVSPPVQGDMTARAALPILLEGSGLTPRYTGAKTVALVPVRRNAPDVVDDTSAAAATARRYFGLVQTRVRDAFCAQPVLAQGARRIALRLWIDATGQIGPVSLLGSSGDASIDKLVVTSLQGVRIGEAVPPSLAQPFTFVILPKASGRSWGCEPANDARSATGGLNGR
;
A
#
# COMPACT_ATOMS: atom_id res chain seq x y z
N MET A 1 24.21 -61.58 28.47
CA MET A 1 25.16 -61.42 29.58
C MET A 1 25.74 -60.00 29.53
N LEU A 2 25.52 -59.21 30.60
CA LEU A 2 26.31 -58.06 31.14
C LEU A 2 26.75 -56.92 30.15
N ARG A 3 26.70 -55.61 30.45
CA ARG A 3 26.58 -54.84 31.69
C ARG A 3 26.36 -53.33 31.41
N ASN A 4 25.64 -52.68 32.33
CA ASN A 4 25.52 -51.25 32.70
C ASN A 4 26.78 -50.34 32.61
N ILE A 5 26.54 -49.01 32.45
CA ILE A 5 26.99 -47.80 33.23
C ILE A 5 26.65 -46.55 32.37
N ALA A 6 25.70 -45.64 32.68
CA ALA A 6 25.55 -44.60 33.73
C ALA A 6 26.38 -43.29 33.52
N ILE A 7 25.84 -42.15 34.04
CA ILE A 7 26.29 -40.73 34.06
C ILE A 7 25.52 -39.84 33.03
N SER A 8 24.91 -38.68 33.31
CA SER A 8 24.55 -37.92 34.52
C SER A 8 23.59 -36.79 34.07
N THR A 9 22.63 -36.43 34.92
CA THR A 9 21.72 -35.28 34.82
C THR A 9 22.44 -33.94 35.10
N PRO A 10 21.80 -32.76 34.96
CA PRO A 10 20.88 -32.24 36.00
C PRO A 10 19.59 -31.53 35.52
N ARG A 11 18.53 -31.69 36.33
CA ARG A 11 17.31 -30.86 36.43
C ARG A 11 17.53 -29.80 37.54
N PRO A 12 16.76 -28.69 37.59
CA PRO A 12 15.62 -28.71 38.52
C PRO A 12 14.38 -27.92 38.04
N THR A 13 13.26 -28.61 38.13
CA THR A 13 11.89 -28.08 38.15
C THR A 13 11.60 -27.57 39.57
N LEU A 14 11.16 -26.31 39.72
CA LEU A 14 10.68 -25.78 41.00
C LEU A 14 9.47 -24.89 40.75
N LEU A 15 8.27 -25.45 40.94
CA LEU A 15 7.04 -24.69 41.08
C LEU A 15 6.15 -25.46 42.07
N LEU A 16 6.49 -25.25 43.33
CA LEU A 16 5.73 -25.69 44.49
C LEU A 16 4.63 -24.66 44.77
N CYS A 17 3.38 -25.09 44.62
CA CYS A 17 2.19 -24.34 44.98
C CYS A 17 2.20 -23.99 46.47
N ILE A 18 2.35 -22.71 46.81
CA ILE A 18 2.06 -22.20 48.16
C ILE A 18 0.62 -21.72 48.15
N ALA A 19 -0.22 -22.50 48.84
CA ALA A 19 -1.49 -22.04 49.37
C ALA A 19 -1.22 -20.96 50.42
N MET A 20 -1.82 -19.77 50.26
CA MET A 20 -1.95 -18.84 51.38
C MET A 20 -3.31 -18.14 51.32
N ILE A 21 -4.08 -18.48 52.34
CA ILE A 21 -5.38 -17.98 52.77
C ILE A 21 -5.33 -16.46 52.97
N CYS A 22 -6.33 -15.73 52.48
CA CYS A 22 -6.76 -14.49 53.13
C CYS A 22 -8.23 -14.20 52.79
N SER A 23 -9.13 -14.68 53.64
CA SER A 23 -10.46 -14.13 53.81
C SER A 23 -10.33 -12.67 54.26
N CYS A 24 -10.86 -11.74 53.46
CA CYS A 24 -11.19 -10.41 53.96
C CYS A 24 -12.49 -9.96 53.31
N ALA A 25 -13.58 -10.13 54.07
CA ALA A 25 -14.82 -9.42 53.82
C ALA A 25 -14.60 -7.96 54.20
N CYS A 26 -14.62 -7.06 53.21
CA CYS A 26 -14.80 -5.63 53.44
C CYS A 26 -15.81 -5.10 52.44
N SER A 27 -17.00 -4.83 52.96
CA SER A 27 -18.07 -4.10 52.33
C SER A 27 -17.58 -2.71 51.92
N ALA A 28 -17.55 -2.42 50.62
CA ALA A 28 -17.40 -1.08 50.11
C ALA A 28 -18.50 -0.81 49.07
N ARG A 29 -19.33 0.19 49.36
CA ARG A 29 -20.38 0.71 48.50
C ARG A 29 -19.75 1.25 47.22
N VAL A 30 -20.12 0.70 46.07
CA VAL A 30 -19.77 1.29 44.77
C VAL A 30 -20.71 2.46 44.53
N SER A 31 -20.20 3.68 44.67
CA SER A 31 -20.83 4.87 44.10
C SER A 31 -20.69 4.79 42.59
N ALA A 32 -21.81 4.87 41.88
CA ALA A 32 -21.84 5.04 40.43
C ALA A 32 -21.28 6.43 40.08
N THR A 33 -20.04 6.48 39.60
CA THR A 33 -19.55 7.64 38.84
C THR A 33 -19.85 7.39 37.37
N GLU A 34 -20.76 8.20 36.84
CA GLU A 34 -21.13 8.27 35.44
C GLU A 34 -19.91 8.60 34.59
N VAL A 35 -19.33 7.59 33.94
CA VAL A 35 -18.32 7.80 32.90
C VAL A 35 -19.10 8.17 31.64
N ALA A 36 -19.20 9.48 31.40
CA ALA A 36 -19.61 10.00 30.11
C ALA A 36 -18.73 9.37 29.01
N PRO A 37 -19.29 8.95 27.87
CA PRO A 37 -18.51 8.35 26.79
C PRO A 37 -17.43 9.33 26.35
N GLY A 38 -16.19 8.90 26.49
CA GLY A 38 -15.01 9.63 26.05
C GLY A 38 -15.15 9.97 24.58
N GLY A 39 -15.29 11.28 24.31
CA GLY A 39 -15.05 11.83 22.99
C GLY A 39 -13.60 11.49 22.61
N VAL A 40 -13.45 10.68 21.56
CA VAL A 40 -12.20 10.60 20.82
C VAL A 40 -11.90 12.00 20.29
N ILE A 41 -11.02 12.73 20.98
CA ILE A 41 -10.45 13.97 20.46
C ILE A 41 -9.52 13.52 19.32
N PRO A 42 -9.79 13.88 18.06
CA PRO A 42 -8.83 13.63 16.99
C PRO A 42 -7.51 14.32 17.36
N ALA A 43 -6.39 13.61 17.21
CA ALA A 43 -5.03 14.09 17.50
C ALA A 43 -4.54 15.19 16.54
N ASP A 44 -5.44 16.02 16.02
CA ASP A 44 -5.18 17.11 15.07
C ASP A 44 -5.62 18.49 15.60
N ALA A 45 -5.94 18.61 16.89
CA ALA A 45 -6.22 19.88 17.54
C ALA A 45 -4.97 20.43 18.26
N VAL A 46 -3.84 20.57 17.55
CA VAL A 46 -2.88 21.59 17.95
C VAL A 46 -3.54 22.90 17.56
N ALA A 47 -4.10 23.61 18.54
CA ALA A 47 -4.63 24.95 18.35
C ALA A 47 -3.50 25.83 17.81
N GLN A 48 -3.46 25.99 16.50
CA GLN A 48 -2.51 26.88 15.85
C GLN A 48 -3.01 28.30 16.06
N THR A 49 -2.19 29.14 16.69
CA THR A 49 -2.50 30.55 16.89
C THR A 49 -2.79 31.20 15.53
N PRO A 50 -3.87 31.99 15.41
CA PRO A 50 -4.11 32.80 14.22
C PRO A 50 -2.90 33.70 13.97
N LEU A 51 -2.37 33.66 12.75
CA LEU A 51 -1.29 34.52 12.29
C LEU A 51 -1.87 35.46 11.24
N HIS A 52 -1.41 36.71 11.27
CA HIS A 52 -1.74 37.68 10.24
C HIS A 52 -0.88 37.42 9.01
N PHE A 53 -1.50 36.94 7.93
CA PHE A 53 -0.82 36.74 6.65
C PHE A 53 -1.03 37.96 5.75
N ASP A 54 0.05 38.41 5.12
CA ASP A 54 0.01 39.37 4.01
C ASP A 54 1.05 38.95 2.96
N ILE A 55 0.70 37.92 2.18
CA ILE A 55 1.53 37.40 1.09
C ILE A 55 0.87 37.82 -0.23
N PRO A 56 1.47 38.74 -1.00
CA PRO A 56 0.90 39.16 -2.29
C PRO A 56 1.00 38.05 -3.34
N ALA A 57 0.22 38.19 -4.42
CA ALA A 57 0.31 37.29 -5.56
C ALA A 57 1.71 37.37 -6.19
N GLN A 58 2.45 36.27 -6.15
CA GLN A 58 3.85 36.23 -6.57
C GLN A 58 4.24 34.83 -7.08
N PRO A 59 5.43 34.67 -7.69
CA PRO A 59 5.93 33.36 -8.09
C PRO A 59 5.82 32.36 -6.94
N LEU A 60 5.26 31.19 -7.22
CA LEU A 60 4.88 30.21 -6.19
C LEU A 60 6.06 29.83 -5.29
N GLN A 61 7.26 29.72 -5.87
CA GLN A 61 8.47 29.44 -5.11
C GLN A 61 8.75 30.51 -4.05
N SER A 62 8.76 31.79 -4.43
CA SER A 62 8.98 32.91 -3.51
C SER A 62 7.90 32.99 -2.43
N ALA A 63 6.66 32.65 -2.78
CA ALA A 63 5.54 32.61 -1.83
C ALA A 63 5.69 31.50 -0.79
N LEU A 64 6.11 30.32 -1.22
CA LEU A 64 6.38 29.18 -0.33
C LEU A 64 7.57 29.43 0.58
N GLU A 65 8.62 30.08 0.08
CA GLU A 65 9.78 30.50 0.88
C GLU A 65 9.38 31.51 1.97
N ALA A 66 8.60 32.54 1.60
CA ALA A 66 8.08 33.53 2.56
C ALA A 66 7.16 32.88 3.61
N TYR A 67 6.26 31.99 3.18
CA TYR A 67 5.38 31.24 4.08
C TYR A 67 6.15 30.33 5.04
N GLY A 68 7.14 29.58 4.55
CA GLY A 68 7.96 28.68 5.36
C GLY A 68 8.79 29.44 6.41
N ALA A 69 9.38 30.56 6.00
CA ALA A 69 10.13 31.45 6.90
C ALA A 69 9.24 32.07 7.98
N PHE A 70 8.00 32.44 7.64
CA PHE A 70 7.07 33.06 8.59
C PHE A 70 6.44 32.06 9.58
N THR A 71 6.19 30.82 9.14
CA THR A 71 5.48 29.81 9.93
C THR A 71 6.39 28.78 10.62
N ASP A 72 7.70 28.82 10.34
CA ASP A 72 8.69 27.80 10.78
C ASP A 72 8.31 26.37 10.33
N VAL A 73 7.66 26.28 9.17
CA VAL A 73 7.28 25.01 8.53
C VAL A 73 8.28 24.66 7.43
N SER A 74 8.85 23.47 7.51
CA SER A 74 9.72 22.92 6.47
C SER A 74 8.88 22.34 5.34
N LEU A 75 8.96 22.97 4.17
CA LEU A 75 8.29 22.55 2.94
C LEU A 75 9.23 21.70 2.08
N LEU A 76 8.80 20.49 1.74
CA LEU A 76 9.53 19.57 0.87
C LEU A 76 8.84 19.50 -0.49
N TYR A 77 9.54 19.89 -1.54
CA TYR A 77 9.03 19.85 -2.91
C TYR A 77 10.16 19.78 -3.93
N ASP A 78 9.84 19.35 -5.15
CA ASP A 78 10.74 19.40 -6.29
C ASP A 78 10.58 20.77 -6.99
N SER A 79 11.69 21.45 -7.31
CA SER A 79 11.67 22.80 -7.91
C SER A 79 10.98 22.84 -9.27
N SER A 80 10.96 21.71 -10.00
CA SER A 80 10.23 21.60 -11.26
C SER A 80 8.71 21.76 -11.08
N LEU A 81 8.18 21.50 -9.88
CA LEU A 81 6.74 21.61 -9.58
C LEU A 81 6.28 23.05 -9.36
N THR A 82 7.18 23.96 -8.99
CA THR A 82 6.88 25.37 -8.72
C THR A 82 7.30 26.30 -9.84
N ALA A 83 8.15 25.83 -10.76
CA ALA A 83 8.63 26.58 -11.92
C ALA A 83 7.47 27.11 -12.79
N GLY A 84 7.48 28.42 -13.06
CA GLY A 84 6.47 29.09 -13.89
C GLY A 84 5.07 29.18 -13.29
N ARG A 85 4.87 28.79 -12.02
CA ARG A 85 3.57 28.89 -11.32
C ARG A 85 3.50 30.15 -10.48
N VAL A 86 2.29 30.68 -10.35
CA VAL A 86 1.98 31.87 -9.55
C VAL A 86 1.05 31.47 -8.43
N SER A 87 1.32 31.99 -7.23
CA SER A 87 0.44 31.85 -6.07
C SER A 87 -0.58 33.00 -6.04
N PRO A 88 -1.84 32.74 -5.61
CA PRO A 88 -2.78 33.79 -5.30
C PRO A 88 -2.36 34.54 -4.03
N PRO A 89 -2.91 35.75 -3.79
CA PRO A 89 -2.63 36.48 -2.56
C PRO A 89 -3.28 35.77 -1.37
N VAL A 90 -2.55 35.68 -0.25
CA VAL A 90 -3.06 35.16 1.02
C VAL A 90 -3.01 36.29 2.04
N GLN A 91 -4.19 36.81 2.38
CA GLN A 91 -4.35 37.95 3.27
C GLN A 91 -5.39 37.66 4.35
N GLY A 92 -5.09 38.07 5.58
CA GLY A 92 -6.00 37.97 6.73
C GLY A 92 -5.51 37.04 7.83
N ASP A 93 -6.29 36.99 8.91
CA ASP A 93 -5.96 36.21 10.11
C ASP A 93 -6.41 34.76 9.95
N MET A 94 -5.44 33.85 9.86
CA MET A 94 -5.72 32.42 9.69
C MET A 94 -4.60 31.58 10.29
N THR A 95 -4.82 30.27 10.41
CA THR A 95 -3.78 29.35 10.88
C THR A 95 -2.84 28.99 9.73
N ALA A 96 -1.59 28.63 10.04
CA ALA A 96 -0.63 28.15 9.04
C ALA A 96 -1.20 27.01 8.18
N ARG A 97 -1.87 26.02 8.81
CA ARG A 97 -2.53 24.92 8.09
C ARG A 97 -3.65 25.39 7.15
N ALA A 98 -4.35 26.47 7.47
CA ALA A 98 -5.41 27.03 6.63
C ALA A 98 -4.85 27.91 5.50
N ALA A 99 -3.78 28.64 5.74
CA ALA A 99 -3.12 29.49 4.75
C ALA A 99 -2.45 28.70 3.61
N LEU A 100 -1.82 27.56 3.93
CA LEU A 100 -1.06 26.80 2.93
C LEU A 100 -1.91 26.28 1.75
N PRO A 101 -3.11 25.68 1.95
CA PRO A 101 -3.98 25.32 0.84
C PRO A 101 -4.36 26.51 -0.05
N ILE A 102 -4.66 27.68 0.54
CA ILE A 102 -5.03 28.90 -0.19
C ILE A 102 -3.85 29.37 -1.05
N LEU A 103 -2.64 29.38 -0.48
CA LEU A 103 -1.40 29.72 -1.20
C LEU A 103 -1.12 28.78 -2.40
N LEU A 104 -1.61 27.54 -2.31
CA LEU A 104 -1.46 26.51 -3.35
C LEU A 104 -2.65 26.47 -4.31
N GLU A 105 -3.68 27.29 -4.14
CA GLU A 105 -4.81 27.35 -5.07
C GLU A 105 -4.34 27.74 -6.47
N GLY A 106 -4.92 27.11 -7.50
CA GLY A 106 -4.50 27.29 -8.88
C GLY A 106 -3.16 26.64 -9.23
N SER A 107 -2.27 26.40 -8.26
CA SER A 107 -0.98 25.75 -8.49
C SER A 107 -1.12 24.28 -8.85
N GLY A 108 -2.20 23.59 -8.50
CA GLY A 108 -2.34 22.15 -8.72
C GLY A 108 -1.41 21.31 -7.84
N LEU A 109 -0.94 21.86 -6.72
CA LEU A 109 -0.25 21.16 -5.65
C LEU A 109 -1.15 21.05 -4.42
N THR A 110 -0.96 20.03 -3.60
CA THR A 110 -1.66 19.85 -2.32
C THR A 110 -0.66 19.52 -1.21
N PRO A 111 -0.86 20.04 0.01
CA PRO A 111 0.03 19.78 1.13
C PRO A 111 -0.22 18.39 1.72
N ARG A 112 0.86 17.63 1.92
CA ARG A 112 0.87 16.35 2.63
C ARG A 112 1.71 16.47 3.89
N TYR A 113 1.05 16.53 5.04
CA TYR A 113 1.71 16.62 6.35
C TYR A 113 2.45 15.31 6.65
N THR A 114 3.76 15.39 6.83
CA THR A 114 4.62 14.24 7.18
C THR A 114 5.18 14.33 8.61
N GLY A 115 4.95 15.46 9.29
CA GLY A 115 5.30 15.68 10.69
C GLY A 115 4.63 16.95 11.23
N ALA A 116 4.92 17.32 12.48
CA ALA A 116 4.32 18.48 13.13
C ALA A 116 4.67 19.83 12.46
N LYS A 117 5.89 19.93 11.90
CA LYS A 117 6.40 21.11 11.17
C LYS A 117 6.97 20.76 9.80
N THR A 118 6.61 19.61 9.23
CA THR A 118 7.13 19.15 7.94
C THR A 118 5.98 18.80 7.01
N VAL A 119 5.97 19.43 5.85
CA VAL A 119 4.90 19.29 4.85
C VAL A 119 5.52 19.06 3.49
N ALA A 120 5.15 17.96 2.84
CA ALA A 120 5.54 17.67 1.47
C ALA A 120 4.47 18.19 0.50
N LEU A 121 4.84 18.93 -0.54
CA LEU A 121 3.91 19.34 -1.60
C LEU A 121 3.88 18.28 -2.69
N VAL A 122 2.67 17.81 -3.00
CA VAL A 122 2.48 16.78 -4.04
C VAL A 122 1.52 17.28 -5.11
N PRO A 123 1.70 16.91 -6.39
CA PRO A 123 0.76 17.27 -7.44
C PRO A 123 -0.64 16.72 -7.16
N VAL A 124 -1.65 17.58 -7.29
CA VAL A 124 -3.04 17.16 -7.31
C VAL A 124 -3.24 16.35 -8.58
N ARG A 125 -3.52 15.05 -8.43
CA ARG A 125 -4.01 14.20 -9.53
C ARG A 125 -5.41 14.67 -9.88
N ARG A 126 -5.54 15.74 -10.67
CA ARG A 126 -6.77 15.98 -11.41
C ARG A 126 -6.80 14.94 -12.53
N ASN A 127 -7.79 14.06 -12.51
CA ASN A 127 -8.25 13.40 -13.73
C ASN A 127 -8.80 14.51 -14.64
N ALA A 128 -7.92 15.25 -15.32
CA ALA A 128 -8.30 16.20 -16.33
C ALA A 128 -8.51 15.45 -17.65
N PRO A 129 -9.53 15.80 -18.45
CA PRO A 129 -9.71 15.22 -19.78
C PRO A 129 -8.59 15.71 -20.73
N ASP A 130 -7.98 14.74 -21.39
CA ASP A 130 -7.11 14.78 -22.59
C ASP A 130 -6.59 16.14 -23.07
N VAL A 131 -5.37 16.45 -22.67
CA VAL A 131 -4.34 16.58 -23.71
C VAL A 131 -3.68 15.21 -23.72
N VAL A 132 -3.85 14.46 -24.81
CA VAL A 132 -3.19 13.17 -25.03
C VAL A 132 -1.69 13.45 -25.08
N ASP A 133 -1.06 13.53 -23.91
CA ASP A 133 0.35 13.25 -23.77
C ASP A 133 0.45 11.76 -24.08
N ASP A 134 0.98 11.41 -25.25
CA ASP A 134 1.17 10.02 -25.70
C ASP A 134 1.86 9.20 -24.61
N THR A 135 2.71 9.84 -23.79
CA THR A 135 3.35 9.25 -22.61
C THR A 135 2.35 8.85 -21.53
N SER A 136 1.36 9.68 -21.24
CA SER A 136 0.32 9.43 -20.24
C SER A 136 -0.63 8.31 -20.69
N ALA A 137 -1.05 8.32 -21.96
CA ALA A 137 -1.90 7.28 -22.53
C ALA A 137 -1.18 5.92 -22.62
N ALA A 138 0.08 5.91 -23.05
CA ALA A 138 0.91 4.70 -23.06
C ALA A 138 1.13 4.16 -21.63
N ALA A 139 1.38 5.04 -20.65
CA ALA A 139 1.53 4.64 -19.25
C ALA A 139 0.22 4.10 -18.64
N ALA A 140 -0.93 4.67 -18.99
CA ALA A 140 -2.23 4.14 -18.57
C ALA A 140 -2.50 2.75 -19.18
N THR A 141 -2.20 2.57 -20.46
CA THR A 141 -2.30 1.29 -21.17
C THR A 141 -1.40 0.23 -20.53
N ALA A 142 -0.15 0.58 -20.23
CA ALA A 142 0.79 -0.29 -19.54
C ALA A 142 0.27 -0.75 -18.18
N ARG A 143 -0.20 0.18 -17.33
CA ARG A 143 -0.75 -0.13 -15.99
C ARG A 143 -1.95 -1.07 -16.07
N ARG A 144 -2.87 -0.83 -17.00
CA ARG A 144 -4.02 -1.71 -17.24
C ARG A 144 -3.56 -3.11 -17.64
N TYR A 145 -2.63 -3.20 -18.59
CA TYR A 145 -2.13 -4.49 -19.06
C TYR A 145 -1.40 -5.27 -17.96
N PHE A 146 -0.56 -4.60 -17.16
CA PHE A 146 0.09 -5.22 -16.00
C PHE A 146 -0.91 -5.74 -14.96
N GLY A 147 -2.01 -5.03 -14.72
CA GLY A 147 -3.10 -5.52 -13.86
C GLY A 147 -3.75 -6.80 -14.37
N LEU A 148 -3.93 -6.92 -15.69
CA LEU A 148 -4.44 -8.14 -16.33
C LEU A 148 -3.45 -9.29 -16.18
N VAL A 149 -2.16 -9.07 -16.45
CA VAL A 149 -1.12 -10.11 -16.28
C VAL A 149 -1.03 -10.55 -14.82
N GLN A 150 -1.03 -9.62 -13.86
CA GLN A 150 -1.02 -9.93 -12.43
C GLN A 150 -2.21 -10.79 -12.02
N THR A 151 -3.41 -10.46 -12.52
CA THR A 151 -4.63 -11.24 -12.28
C THR A 151 -4.48 -12.68 -12.79
N ARG A 152 -4.03 -12.85 -14.03
CA ARG A 152 -3.90 -14.18 -14.66
C ARG A 152 -2.82 -15.05 -14.01
N VAL A 153 -1.69 -14.45 -13.64
CA VAL A 153 -0.62 -15.12 -12.89
C VAL A 153 -1.12 -15.55 -11.52
N ARG A 154 -1.85 -14.67 -10.81
CA ARG A 154 -2.48 -15.01 -9.52
C ARG A 154 -3.44 -16.18 -9.68
N ASP A 155 -4.35 -16.12 -10.64
CA ASP A 155 -5.38 -17.15 -10.85
C ASP A 155 -4.72 -18.51 -11.15
N ALA A 156 -3.67 -18.54 -11.97
CA ALA A 156 -2.89 -19.74 -12.25
C ALA A 156 -2.19 -20.31 -11.01
N PHE A 157 -1.63 -19.46 -10.15
CA PHE A 157 -1.03 -19.88 -8.88
C PHE A 157 -2.10 -20.38 -7.89
N CYS A 158 -3.26 -19.74 -7.86
CA CYS A 158 -4.35 -20.09 -6.95
C CYS A 158 -5.07 -21.39 -7.33
N ALA A 159 -5.05 -21.77 -8.61
CA ALA A 159 -5.52 -23.07 -9.06
C ALA A 159 -4.65 -24.24 -8.53
N GLN A 160 -3.43 -23.96 -8.07
CA GLN A 160 -2.52 -24.96 -7.52
C GLN A 160 -2.45 -24.84 -5.99
N PRO A 161 -2.96 -25.83 -5.23
CA PRO A 161 -3.01 -25.75 -3.76
C PRO A 161 -1.64 -25.52 -3.11
N VAL A 162 -0.58 -26.05 -3.69
CA VAL A 162 0.79 -25.89 -3.18
C VAL A 162 1.32 -24.47 -3.40
N LEU A 163 1.06 -23.87 -4.56
CA LEU A 163 1.48 -22.49 -4.85
C LEU A 163 0.62 -21.46 -4.10
N ALA A 164 -0.67 -21.74 -3.90
CA ALA A 164 -1.62 -20.89 -3.17
C ALA A 164 -1.24 -20.64 -1.70
N GLN A 165 -0.42 -21.53 -1.12
CA GLN A 165 0.16 -21.33 0.22
C GLN A 165 1.11 -20.13 0.26
N GLY A 166 1.77 -19.81 -0.87
CA GLY A 166 2.63 -18.63 -1.00
C GLY A 166 3.73 -18.57 0.06
N ALA A 167 4.36 -19.71 0.36
CA ALA A 167 5.39 -19.81 1.40
C ALA A 167 6.78 -19.31 0.96
N ARG A 168 7.00 -19.18 -0.35
CA ARG A 168 8.32 -18.93 -0.93
C ARG A 168 8.34 -17.67 -1.80
N ARG A 169 9.51 -17.04 -1.87
CA ARG A 169 9.79 -16.00 -2.85
C ARG A 169 10.21 -16.66 -4.16
N ILE A 170 9.59 -16.25 -5.26
CA ILE A 170 9.91 -16.76 -6.59
C ILE A 170 10.22 -15.57 -7.48
N ALA A 171 11.31 -15.60 -8.21
CA ALA A 171 11.67 -14.56 -9.17
C ALA A 171 11.73 -15.20 -10.55
N LEU A 172 11.02 -14.63 -11.53
CA LEU A 172 10.88 -15.22 -12.87
C LEU A 172 10.80 -14.15 -13.95
N ARG A 173 11.18 -14.53 -15.17
CA ARG A 173 10.94 -13.82 -16.41
C ARG A 173 9.90 -14.60 -17.21
N LEU A 174 8.94 -13.87 -17.78
CA LEU A 174 7.97 -14.45 -18.69
C LEU A 174 7.91 -13.61 -19.97
N TRP A 175 7.60 -14.30 -21.06
CA TRP A 175 7.29 -13.71 -22.35
C TRP A 175 5.81 -13.88 -22.61
N ILE A 176 5.25 -13.00 -23.43
CA ILE A 176 3.87 -13.09 -23.89
C ILE A 176 3.90 -12.95 -25.40
N ASP A 177 3.34 -13.95 -26.09
CA ASP A 177 3.31 -13.96 -27.55
C ASP A 177 2.27 -12.99 -28.13
N ALA A 178 2.23 -12.89 -29.47
CA ALA A 178 1.29 -12.04 -30.18
C ALA A 178 -0.19 -12.43 -29.94
N THR A 179 -0.45 -13.66 -29.51
CA THR A 179 -1.81 -14.15 -29.18
C THR A 179 -2.20 -13.86 -27.73
N GLY A 180 -1.31 -13.28 -26.93
CA GLY A 180 -1.53 -13.03 -25.52
C GLY A 180 -1.37 -14.29 -24.66
N GLN A 181 -0.57 -15.27 -25.08
CA GLN A 181 -0.23 -16.44 -24.27
C GLN A 181 1.11 -16.27 -23.57
N ILE A 182 1.17 -16.66 -22.29
CA ILE A 182 2.41 -16.69 -21.52
C ILE A 182 3.29 -17.84 -22.03
N GLY A 183 4.51 -17.52 -22.45
CA GLY A 183 5.52 -18.51 -22.82
C GLY A 183 6.62 -17.93 -23.73
N PRO A 184 7.89 -18.29 -23.55
CA PRO A 184 8.47 -19.14 -22.48
C PRO A 184 8.42 -18.52 -21.07
N VAL A 185 8.67 -19.33 -20.04
CA VAL A 185 8.82 -18.89 -18.63
C VAL A 185 10.16 -19.38 -18.11
N SER A 186 10.97 -18.47 -17.56
CA SER A 186 12.28 -18.77 -16.99
C SER A 186 12.36 -18.28 -15.55
N LEU A 187 12.77 -19.14 -14.62
CA LEU A 187 13.12 -18.69 -13.29
C LEU A 187 14.42 -17.90 -13.32
N LEU A 188 14.51 -16.87 -12.48
CA LEU A 188 15.73 -16.10 -12.24
C LEU A 188 16.68 -16.79 -11.26
N GLY A 189 16.15 -17.73 -10.46
CA GLY A 189 16.85 -18.57 -9.49
C GLY A 189 15.89 -19.56 -8.86
N SER A 190 16.40 -20.60 -8.21
CA SER A 190 15.57 -21.61 -7.55
C SER A 190 14.83 -21.02 -6.33
N SER A 191 13.60 -21.44 -6.09
CA SER A 191 12.86 -21.12 -4.86
C SER A 191 13.36 -21.89 -3.63
N GLY A 192 14.40 -22.73 -3.80
CA GLY A 192 14.87 -23.68 -2.78
C GLY A 192 14.14 -25.02 -2.80
N ASP A 193 13.26 -25.25 -3.77
CA ASP A 193 12.50 -26.49 -3.96
C ASP A 193 12.26 -26.73 -5.46
N ALA A 194 12.91 -27.75 -6.01
CA ALA A 194 12.84 -28.06 -7.44
C ALA A 194 11.44 -28.49 -7.90
N SER A 195 10.63 -29.06 -7.01
CA SER A 195 9.26 -29.46 -7.32
C SER A 195 8.37 -28.22 -7.47
N ILE A 196 8.55 -27.23 -6.60
CA ILE A 196 7.89 -25.92 -6.69
C ILE A 196 8.34 -25.18 -7.94
N ASP A 197 9.65 -25.16 -8.22
CA ASP A 197 10.21 -24.51 -9.41
C ASP A 197 9.58 -25.06 -10.70
N LYS A 198 9.48 -26.39 -10.81
CA LYS A 198 8.83 -27.05 -11.95
C LYS A 198 7.33 -26.75 -12.01
N LEU A 199 6.66 -26.76 -10.85
CA LEU A 199 5.23 -26.46 -10.76
C LEU A 199 4.92 -25.03 -11.21
N VAL A 200 5.74 -24.05 -10.82
CA VAL A 200 5.63 -22.65 -11.25
C VAL A 200 5.72 -22.53 -12.77
N VAL A 201 6.77 -23.09 -13.37
CA VAL A 201 6.99 -23.01 -14.82
C VAL A 201 5.82 -23.66 -15.56
N THR A 202 5.42 -24.86 -15.14
CA THR A 202 4.32 -25.61 -15.78
C THR A 202 2.97 -24.92 -15.62
N SER A 203 2.72 -24.28 -14.48
CA SER A 203 1.43 -23.62 -14.21
C SER A 203 1.25 -22.31 -14.99
N LEU A 204 2.34 -21.64 -15.34
CA LEU A 204 2.30 -20.39 -16.11
C LEU A 204 2.40 -20.60 -17.62
N GLN A 205 3.03 -21.68 -18.07
CA GLN A 205 3.20 -21.97 -19.49
C GLN A 205 1.83 -22.13 -20.18
N GLY A 206 1.59 -21.34 -21.22
CA GLY A 206 0.36 -21.38 -22.01
C GLY A 206 -0.84 -20.67 -21.39
N VAL A 207 -0.68 -19.99 -20.25
CA VAL A 207 -1.76 -19.18 -19.66
C VAL A 207 -2.15 -18.06 -20.62
N ARG A 208 -3.46 -17.95 -20.91
CA ARG A 208 -4.00 -16.90 -21.78
C ARG A 208 -4.30 -15.64 -20.99
N ILE A 209 -3.65 -14.54 -21.37
CA ILE A 209 -3.90 -13.20 -20.83
C ILE A 209 -5.26 -12.67 -21.32
N GLY A 210 -5.61 -12.97 -22.57
CA GLY A 210 -6.86 -12.54 -23.22
C GLY A 210 -6.73 -11.25 -24.04
N GLU A 211 -5.57 -10.59 -23.97
CA GLU A 211 -5.22 -9.43 -24.77
C GLU A 211 -3.75 -9.57 -25.24
N ALA A 212 -3.48 -9.18 -26.49
CA ALA A 212 -2.12 -9.14 -27.04
C ALA A 212 -1.26 -8.08 -26.33
N VAL A 213 0.05 -8.26 -26.30
CA VAL A 213 0.98 -7.31 -25.67
C VAL A 213 0.94 -5.98 -26.42
N PRO A 214 0.68 -4.85 -25.73
CA PRO A 214 0.82 -3.53 -26.33
C PRO A 214 2.24 -3.31 -26.87
N PRO A 215 2.42 -2.73 -28.06
CA PRO A 215 3.75 -2.53 -28.66
C PRO A 215 4.67 -1.61 -27.84
N SER A 216 4.10 -0.80 -26.94
CA SER A 216 4.84 0.05 -26.00
C SER A 216 5.53 -0.70 -24.86
N LEU A 217 5.23 -2.00 -24.67
CA LEU A 217 5.80 -2.80 -23.59
C LEU A 217 6.99 -3.62 -24.07
N ALA A 218 8.15 -3.37 -23.45
CA ALA A 218 9.34 -4.18 -23.66
C ALA A 218 9.24 -5.53 -22.92
N GLN A 219 9.69 -6.60 -23.58
CA GLN A 219 9.81 -7.94 -23.04
C GLN A 219 11.28 -8.29 -22.79
N PRO A 220 11.62 -9.19 -21.84
CA PRO A 220 10.73 -10.00 -21.01
C PRO A 220 10.17 -9.26 -19.79
N PHE A 221 9.00 -9.70 -19.33
CA PHE A 221 8.44 -9.21 -18.09
C PHE A 221 9.07 -9.91 -16.89
N THR A 222 9.65 -9.14 -15.98
CA THR A 222 10.23 -9.67 -14.74
C THR A 222 9.23 -9.57 -13.61
N PHE A 223 8.95 -10.70 -12.97
CA PHE A 223 8.04 -10.82 -11.84
C PHE A 223 8.77 -11.33 -10.61
N VAL A 224 8.38 -10.81 -9.45
CA VAL A 224 8.82 -11.32 -8.15
C VAL A 224 7.58 -11.64 -7.33
N ILE A 225 7.35 -12.92 -7.10
CA ILE A 225 6.36 -13.42 -6.16
C ILE A 225 6.93 -13.38 -4.75
N LEU A 226 6.20 -12.74 -3.84
CA LEU A 226 6.55 -12.53 -2.46
C LEU A 226 5.75 -13.49 -1.58
N PRO A 227 6.34 -13.99 -0.47
CA PRO A 227 5.61 -14.84 0.46
C PRO A 227 4.40 -14.12 1.05
N LYS A 228 3.30 -14.83 1.34
CA LYS A 228 2.09 -14.25 1.97
C LYS A 228 2.39 -13.63 3.33
N ALA A 229 3.35 -14.19 4.06
CA ALA A 229 3.85 -13.66 5.33
C ALA A 229 4.47 -12.25 5.23
N SER A 230 4.76 -11.76 4.03
CA SER A 230 5.33 -10.42 3.82
C SER A 230 4.32 -9.26 3.98
N GLY A 231 3.04 -9.56 4.24
CA GLY A 231 1.99 -8.54 4.39
C GLY A 231 1.59 -7.83 3.09
N ARG A 232 2.26 -8.11 1.95
CA ARG A 232 1.77 -7.77 0.61
C ARG A 232 1.00 -8.96 0.05
N SER A 233 -0.27 -9.08 0.39
CA SER A 233 -1.09 -10.23 0.00
C SER A 233 -1.69 -10.07 -1.40
N TRP A 234 -1.14 -10.81 -2.37
CA TRP A 234 -1.97 -11.56 -3.33
C TRP A 234 -2.58 -12.75 -2.60
N GLY A 235 -3.79 -12.56 -2.09
CA GLY A 235 -4.60 -13.67 -1.59
C GLY A 235 -5.20 -14.45 -2.76
N CYS A 236 -5.35 -15.75 -2.58
CA CYS A 236 -6.29 -16.52 -3.37
C CYS A 236 -7.66 -16.30 -2.74
N GLU A 237 -8.46 -15.43 -3.35
CA GLU A 237 -9.88 -15.38 -3.02
C GLU A 237 -10.51 -16.68 -3.51
N PRO A 238 -11.33 -17.37 -2.70
CA PRO A 238 -12.09 -18.50 -3.21
C PRO A 238 -12.94 -18.00 -4.37
N ALA A 239 -12.78 -18.61 -5.54
CA ALA A 239 -13.58 -18.28 -6.71
C ALA A 239 -15.05 -18.52 -6.34
N ASN A 240 -15.82 -17.46 -6.12
CA ASN A 240 -17.27 -17.58 -6.04
C ASN A 240 -17.77 -17.94 -7.44
N ASP A 241 -18.20 -19.20 -7.57
CA ASP A 241 -19.00 -19.70 -8.69
C ASP A 241 -20.33 -18.93 -8.77
N ALA A 242 -20.32 -17.78 -9.43
CA ALA A 242 -21.52 -17.07 -9.85
C ALA A 242 -21.20 -16.12 -11.01
N ARG A 243 -20.75 -16.68 -12.14
CA ARG A 243 -21.20 -16.12 -13.42
C ARG A 243 -22.71 -16.22 -13.39
N SER A 244 -23.39 -15.10 -13.28
CA SER A 244 -24.81 -14.95 -13.58
C SER A 244 -25.05 -15.33 -15.04
N ALA A 245 -25.09 -16.64 -15.29
CA ALA A 245 -25.69 -17.25 -16.45
C ALA A 245 -27.20 -17.25 -16.21
N THR A 246 -27.82 -16.08 -16.36
CA THR A 246 -29.27 -15.98 -16.57
C THR A 246 -29.51 -15.07 -17.76
N GLY A 247 -29.07 -15.55 -18.93
CA GLY A 247 -29.78 -15.27 -20.17
C GLY A 247 -31.13 -15.96 -20.10
N GLY A 248 -32.11 -15.28 -19.51
CA GLY A 248 -33.51 -15.67 -19.57
C GLY A 248 -34.17 -15.01 -20.77
N LEU A 249 -34.27 -15.77 -21.86
CA LEU A 249 -35.20 -15.48 -22.95
C LEU A 249 -36.61 -15.32 -22.38
N ASN A 250 -37.26 -14.19 -22.65
CA ASN A 250 -38.72 -14.10 -22.61
C ASN A 250 -39.20 -13.56 -23.95
N GLY A 251 -39.61 -14.49 -24.81
CA GLY A 251 -40.56 -14.23 -25.89
C GLY A 251 -41.88 -14.88 -25.53
N ARG A 252 -42.94 -14.08 -25.49
CA ARG A 252 -44.19 -14.28 -26.25
C ARG A 252 -45.13 -13.10 -26.02
#